data_AF-A0AAP6EHB8-F1
#
_entry.id   AF-A0AAP6EHB8-F1
#
_cell.length_a   1.000
_cell.length_b   1.000
_cell.length_c   1.000
_cell.angle_alpha   90.00
_cell.angle_beta   90.00
_cell.angle_gamma   90.00
#
_symmetry.space_group_name_H-M   'P 1'
#
loop_
_entity.id
_entity.type
_entity.pdbx_description
1 polymer ?
#
loop_
_entity_poly.entity_id
_entity_poly.type
_entity_poly.pdbx_seq_one_letter_code
_entity_poly.pdbx_strand_id
1 'polypeptide(L)' 'MPASILGEVGHLSDAASTRDTATRLSCPSCGSAHVAQVLGDNGGISYVCTACGHSWS' A
#
# COMPACT_ATOMS: atom_id res chain seq x y z
N MET A 1 -27.90 24.82 12.13
CA MET A 1 -28.20 23.87 11.02
C MET A 1 -26.90 23.58 10.27
N PRO A 2 -26.62 22.32 9.89
CA PRO A 2 -25.29 21.78 9.54
C PRO A 2 -24.98 21.84 8.04
N ALA A 3 -23.71 21.69 7.68
CA ALA A 3 -23.31 21.19 6.36
C ALA A 3 -22.16 20.19 6.55
N SER A 4 -22.51 18.90 6.50
CA SER A 4 -21.58 17.82 6.23
C SER A 4 -21.34 17.74 4.72
N ILE A 5 -20.09 17.64 4.28
CA ILE A 5 -19.77 17.15 2.94
C ILE A 5 -18.54 16.24 3.03
N LEU A 6 -18.81 14.98 2.69
CA LEU A 6 -17.92 13.83 2.59
C LEU A 6 -16.79 14.10 1.59
N GLY A 7 -15.56 13.79 1.98
CA GLY A 7 -14.43 13.89 1.06
C GLY A 7 -13.11 13.31 1.56
N GLU A 8 -13.13 12.28 2.41
CA GLU A 8 -11.89 11.61 2.82
C GLU A 8 -12.16 10.14 3.17
N VAL A 9 -12.62 9.38 2.17
CA VAL A 9 -12.43 7.91 2.15
C VAL A 9 -11.01 7.65 1.67
N GLY A 10 -10.04 8.11 2.46
CA GLY A 10 -8.61 7.89 2.22
C GLY A 10 -7.96 6.98 3.26
N HIS A 11 -8.73 6.40 4.19
CA HIS A 11 -8.14 5.72 5.35
C HIS A 11 -8.91 4.50 5.89
N LEU A 12 -9.70 3.82 5.04
CA LEU A 12 -10.44 2.61 5.45
C LEU A 12 -10.08 1.34 4.65
N SER A 13 -9.02 1.38 3.83
CA SER A 13 -8.54 0.19 3.10
C SER A 13 -7.20 -0.36 3.60
N ASP A 14 -6.62 0.23 4.63
CA ASP A 14 -5.30 -0.16 5.18
C ASP A 14 -5.36 -1.26 6.26
N ALA A 15 -6.50 -1.91 6.48
CA ALA A 15 -6.64 -2.88 7.58
C ALA A 15 -7.25 -4.24 7.18
N ALA A 16 -7.50 -4.50 5.89
CA ALA A 16 -8.17 -5.72 5.45
C ALA A 16 -7.33 -6.65 4.56
N SER A 17 -6.00 -6.47 4.48
CA SER A 17 -5.13 -7.36 3.70
C SER A 17 -3.86 -7.78 4.47
N THR A 18 -3.95 -7.89 5.79
CA THR A 18 -2.86 -8.41 6.64
C THR A 18 -2.99 -9.90 6.91
N ARG A 19 -3.69 -10.66 6.07
CA ARG A 19 -3.70 -12.13 6.14
C ARG A 19 -3.82 -12.67 4.72
N ASP A 20 -2.83 -13.47 4.34
CA ASP A 20 -2.77 -14.30 3.13
C ASP A 20 -1.96 -13.75 1.94
N THR A 21 -0.64 -13.52 2.07
CA THR A 21 0.28 -13.60 0.92
C THR A 21 1.75 -13.61 1.36
N ALA A 22 2.23 -14.74 1.89
CA ALA A 22 3.61 -15.15 1.59
C ALA A 22 3.72 -15.68 0.13
N THR A 23 2.64 -15.58 -0.66
CA THR A 23 2.47 -16.25 -1.96
C THR A 23 2.61 -15.32 -3.17
N ARG A 24 2.56 -13.99 -3.05
CA ARG A 24 2.96 -12.99 -4.08
C ARG A 24 2.60 -11.59 -3.58
N LEU A 25 3.59 -10.76 -3.24
CA LEU A 25 3.36 -9.36 -2.86
C LEU A 25 2.67 -8.62 -4.02
N SER A 26 1.51 -8.02 -3.76
CA SER A 26 0.77 -7.19 -4.72
C SER A 26 0.64 -5.77 -4.18
N CYS A 27 0.69 -4.78 -5.07
CA CYS A 27 0.59 -3.37 -4.69
C CYS A 27 -0.80 -3.06 -4.13
N PRO A 28 -0.91 -2.52 -2.90
CA PRO A 28 -2.21 -2.21 -2.30
C PRO A 28 -2.96 -1.09 -3.02
N SER A 29 -2.25 -0.25 -3.79
CA SER A 29 -2.85 0.89 -4.50
C SER A 29 -3.48 0.50 -5.85
N CYS A 30 -2.90 -0.45 -6.60
CA CYS A 30 -3.33 -0.78 -7.96
C CYS A 30 -3.52 -2.29 -8.23
N GLY A 31 -3.21 -3.15 -7.26
CA GLY A 31 -3.30 -4.60 -7.37
C GLY A 31 -2.19 -5.26 -8.21
N SER A 32 -1.22 -4.51 -8.73
CA SER A 32 -0.12 -5.06 -9.55
C SER A 32 0.87 -5.87 -8.71
N ALA A 33 1.28 -7.04 -9.23
CA ALA A 33 2.35 -7.85 -8.64
C ALA A 33 3.78 -7.33 -8.94
N HIS A 34 3.90 -6.25 -9.71
CA HIS A 34 5.20 -5.64 -10.04
C HIS A 34 5.69 -4.76 -8.89
N VAL A 35 6.36 -5.39 -7.94
CA VAL A 35 6.87 -4.76 -6.72
C VAL A 35 8.36 -4.99 -6.60
N ALA A 36 9.12 -3.91 -6.40
CA ALA A 36 10.54 -3.94 -6.05
C ALA A 36 10.69 -3.81 -4.52
N GLN A 37 11.53 -4.65 -3.94
CA GLN A 37 11.96 -4.53 -2.55
C GLN A 37 13.24 -3.68 -2.50
N VAL A 38 13.24 -2.66 -1.66
CA VAL A 38 14.37 -1.77 -1.40
C VAL A 38 14.84 -2.03 0.03
N LEU A 39 16.11 -2.39 0.17
CA LEU A 39 16.73 -2.53 1.49
C LEU A 39 17.29 -1.17 1.91
N GLY A 40 16.77 -0.62 3.00
CA GLY A 40 17.29 0.60 3.60
C GLY A 40 18.59 0.36 4.35
N ASP A 41 19.32 1.44 4.60
CA ASP A 41 20.66 1.43 5.20
C ASP A 41 20.65 0.88 6.63
N ASN A 42 19.50 0.98 7.30
CA ASN A 42 19.25 0.49 8.66
C ASN A 42 18.82 -1.00 8.70
N GLY A 43 18.82 -1.69 7.56
CA GLY A 43 18.26 -3.05 7.44
C GLY A 43 16.73 -3.09 7.40
N GLY A 44 16.07 -1.94 7.30
CA GLY A 44 14.63 -1.84 7.06
C GLY A 44 14.28 -2.23 5.63
N ILE A 45 13.10 -2.79 5.43
CA ILE A 45 12.60 -3.14 4.10
C ILE A 45 11.59 -2.08 3.68
N SER A 46 11.69 -1.64 2.43
CA SER A 46 10.67 -0.83 1.78
C SER A 46 10.28 -1.49 0.47
N TYR A 47 9.08 -1.19 0.00
CA TYR A 47 8.52 -1.74 -1.21
C TYR A 47 8.08 -0.61 -2.11
N VAL A 48 8.31 -0.76 -3.41
CA VAL A 48 7.90 0.20 -4.44
C VAL A 48 7.24 -0.55 -5.57
N CYS A 49 6.02 -0.17 -5.92
CA CYS A 49 5.37 -0.70 -7.11
C CYS A 49 5.95 -0.04 -8.37
N THR A 50 6.54 -0.84 -9.25
CA THR A 50 7.11 -0.34 -10.51
C THR A 50 6.06 -0.08 -11.58
N ALA A 51 4.80 -0.48 -11.34
CA ALA A 51 3.69 -0.20 -12.24
C ALA A 51 3.00 1.15 -11.97
N CYS A 52 2.82 1.55 -10.71
CA CYS A 52 2.11 2.79 -10.34
C CYS A 52 2.95 3.79 -9.52
N GLY A 53 4.14 3.41 -9.06
CA GLY A 53 5.02 4.27 -8.26
C GLY A 53 4.66 4.36 -6.77
N HIS A 54 3.68 3.58 -6.30
CA HIS A 54 3.30 3.56 -4.89
C HIS A 54 4.39 2.92 -4.02
N SER A 55 4.78 3.57 -2.93
CA SER A 55 5.80 3.10 -2.00
C SER A 55 5.24 2.89 -0.59
N TRP A 56 5.66 1.82 0.10
CA TRP A 56 5.29 1.51 1.49
C TRP A 56 6.43 0.79 2.22
N SER A 57 6.39 0.72 3.55
CA SER A 57 7.40 0.07 4.42
C SER A 57 6.75 -0.96 5.33
#